data_AF-A0A1F7A5J2-F1
#
_entry.id   AF-A0A1F7A5J2-F1
#
_cell.length_a   1.000
_cell.length_b   1.000
_cell.length_c   1.000
_cell.angle_alpha   90.00
_cell.angle_beta   90.00
_cell.angle_gamma   90.00
#
_symmetry.space_group_name_H-M   'P 1'
#
loop_
_entity.id
_entity.type
_entity.pdbx_description
1 polymer ?
#
loop_
_entity_poly.entity_id
_entity_poly.type
_entity_poly.pdbx_seq_one_letter_code
_entity_poly.pdbx_strand_id
1 'polypeptide(L)'
;MAIVVKAKKGDSTNDVIRKFKKASVASGIVQKVKDSRYFKKPSKIKSEKTATRSRLKKRSRSLKKMKNISPQVLIRMNQKLGSS
;
A
#
# COMPACT_ATOMS: atom_id res chain seq x y z
N MET A 1 5.39 -17.76 2.30
CA MET A 1 4.83 -16.99 3.42
C MET A 1 3.34 -17.26 3.48
N ALA A 2 2.85 -17.89 4.55
CA ALA A 2 1.43 -18.15 4.72
C ALA A 2 0.78 -17.01 5.51
N ILE A 3 -0.34 -16.48 5.02
CA ILE A 3 -1.18 -15.53 5.79
C ILE A 3 -2.21 -16.37 6.52
N VAL A 4 -2.04 -16.49 7.84
CA VAL A 4 -2.97 -17.23 8.69
C VAL A 4 -3.87 -16.24 9.43
N VAL A 5 -5.17 -16.28 9.15
CA VAL A 5 -6.18 -15.49 9.88
C VAL A 5 -7.08 -16.45 10.63
N LYS A 6 -7.00 -16.42 11.97
CA LYS A 6 -7.87 -17.22 12.84
C LYS A 6 -9.18 -16.46 13.08
N ALA A 7 -10.31 -17.15 12.92
CA ALA A 7 -11.62 -16.62 13.29
C ALA A 7 -11.77 -16.60 14.82
N LYS A 8 -12.41 -15.56 15.36
CA LYS A 8 -12.79 -15.50 16.79
C LYS A 8 -14.26 -15.87 16.95
N LYS A 9 -14.64 -16.33 18.15
CA LYS A 9 -16.05 -16.55 18.51
C LYS A 9 -16.82 -15.24 18.36
N GLY A 10 -17.84 -15.22 17.50
CA GLY A 10 -18.63 -14.03 17.19
C GLY A 10 -18.23 -13.27 15.91
N ASP A 11 -17.14 -13.66 15.23
CA ASP A 11 -16.85 -13.12 13.91
C ASP A 11 -17.81 -13.68 12.85
N SER A 12 -18.37 -12.81 12.00
CA SER A 12 -19.05 -13.28 10.80
C SER A 12 -18.04 -13.70 9.73
N THR A 13 -18.47 -14.51 8.76
CA THR A 13 -17.65 -14.87 7.60
C THR A 13 -17.10 -13.63 6.88
N ASN A 14 -17.91 -12.58 6.78
CA ASN A 14 -17.52 -11.32 6.15
C ASN A 14 -16.39 -10.60 6.91
N ASP A 15 -16.38 -10.70 8.23
CA ASP A 15 -15.33 -10.10 9.06
C ASP A 15 -14.00 -10.80 8.88
N VAL A 16 -14.02 -12.14 8.81
CA VAL A 16 -12.83 -12.95 8.54
C VAL A 16 -12.27 -12.62 7.15
N ILE A 17 -13.13 -12.54 6.12
CA ILE A 17 -12.72 -12.14 4.76
C ILE A 17 -12.09 -10.74 4.78
N ARG A 18 -12.70 -9.79 5.49
CA ARG A 18 -12.19 -8.42 5.59
C ARG A 18 -10.82 -8.37 6.29
N LYS A 19 -10.64 -9.13 7.38
CA LYS A 19 -9.35 -9.27 8.08
C LYS A 19 -8.29 -9.87 7.16
N PHE A 20 -8.63 -10.92 6.41
CA PHE A 20 -7.73 -11.54 5.44
C PHE A 20 -7.33 -10.57 4.32
N LYS A 21 -8.29 -9.84 3.74
CA LYS A 21 -7.99 -8.81 2.73
C LYS A 21 -7.01 -7.76 3.25
N LYS A 22 -7.18 -7.28 4.48
CA LYS A 22 -6.26 -6.35 5.13
C LYS A 22 -4.86 -6.94 5.31
N ALA A 23 -4.76 -8.19 5.78
CA ALA A 23 -3.48 -8.88 5.97
C ALA A 23 -2.75 -9.13 4.63
N SER A 24 -3.48 -9.49 3.58
CA SER A 24 -2.97 -9.66 2.22
C SER A 24 -2.40 -8.38 1.64
N VAL A 25 -3.06 -7.24 1.87
CA VAL A 25 -2.54 -5.93 1.47
C VAL A 25 -1.29 -5.56 2.29
N ALA A 26 -1.30 -5.79 3.60
CA ALA A 26 -0.17 -5.47 4.49
C ALA A 26 1.09 -6.27 4.15
N SER A 27 0.95 -7.55 3.80
CA SER A 27 2.09 -8.39 3.38
C SER A 27 2.68 -7.99 2.02
N GLY A 28 1.90 -7.26 1.20
CA GLY A 28 2.26 -6.86 -0.15
C GLY A 28 2.43 -8.03 -1.12
N ILE A 29 1.92 -9.23 -0.79
CA ILE A 29 2.19 -10.47 -1.52
C ILE A 29 1.75 -10.38 -2.99
N VAL A 30 0.58 -9.80 -3.25
CA VAL A 30 0.04 -9.66 -4.62
C VAL A 30 0.97 -8.81 -5.49
N GLN A 31 1.47 -7.70 -4.95
CA GLN A 31 2.37 -6.81 -5.67
C GLN A 31 3.72 -7.48 -5.92
N LYS A 32 4.27 -8.17 -4.90
CA LYS A 32 5.53 -8.92 -5.03
C LYS A 32 5.45 -9.99 -6.13
N VAL A 33 4.39 -10.79 -6.13
CA VAL A 33 4.18 -11.84 -7.15
C VAL A 33 4.04 -11.23 -8.55
N LYS A 34 3.35 -10.10 -8.68
CA LYS A 34 3.24 -9.38 -9.96
C LYS A 34 4.60 -8.85 -10.43
N ASP A 35 5.39 -8.29 -9.54
CA ASP A 35 6.70 -7.72 -9.86
C ASP A 35 7.73 -8.80 -10.18
N SER A 36 7.62 -9.99 -9.57
CA SER A 36 8.49 -11.14 -9.82
C SER A 36 8.06 -12.01 -11.00
N ARG A 37 6.87 -11.79 -11.59
CA ARG A 37 6.32 -12.63 -12.66
C ARG A 37 7.23 -12.70 -13.89
N TYR A 38 7.92 -11.60 -14.20
CA TYR A 38 8.82 -11.51 -15.34
C TYR A 38 10.12 -10.82 -14.94
N PHE A 39 11.22 -11.19 -15.60
CA PHE A 39 12.48 -10.49 -15.41
C PHE A 39 12.36 -9.02 -15.83
N LYS A 40 12.83 -8.13 -14.96
CA LYS A 40 12.97 -6.69 -15.25
C LYS A 40 14.42 -6.28 -14.99
N LYS A 41 15.01 -5.56 -15.94
CA LYS A 41 16.34 -4.96 -15.75
C LYS A 41 16.36 -4.09 -14.49
N PRO A 42 17.42 -4.13 -13.66
CA PRO A 42 17.51 -3.33 -12.44
C PRO A 42 17.29 -1.82 -12.65
N SER A 43 17.72 -1.28 -13.80
CA SER A 43 17.49 0.12 -14.17
C SER A 43 16.01 0.47 -14.33
N LYS A 44 15.20 -0.43 -14.90
CA LYS A 44 13.75 -0.25 -15.01
C LYS A 44 13.09 -0.27 -13.63
N ILE A 45 13.52 -1.16 -12.74
CA ILE A 45 13.01 -1.23 -11.36
C ILE A 45 13.31 0.08 -10.61
N LYS A 46 14.53 0.61 -10.73
CA LYS A 46 14.91 1.90 -10.13
C LYS A 46 14.08 3.06 -10.70
N SER A 47 13.87 3.08 -12.01
CA SER A 47 13.03 4.10 -12.68
C SER A 47 11.58 4.06 -12.19
N GLU A 48 10.97 2.88 -12.10
CA GLU A 48 9.61 2.69 -11.58
C GLU A 48 9.48 3.16 -10.12
N LYS A 49 10.47 2.84 -9.27
CA LYS A 49 10.51 3.31 -7.87
C LYS A 49 10.62 4.84 -7.77
N THR A 50 11.47 5.46 -8.58
CA THR A 50 11.61 6.93 -8.60
C THR A 50 10.34 7.60 -9.12
N ALA A 51 9.73 7.06 -10.18
CA ALA A 51 8.48 7.58 -10.74
C ALA A 51 7.33 7.51 -9.73
N THR A 52 7.17 6.38 -9.03
CA THR A 52 6.14 6.23 -7.99
C THR A 52 6.37 7.20 -6.83
N ARG A 53 7.61 7.34 -6.34
CA ARG A 53 7.96 8.31 -5.29
C ARG A 53 7.70 9.75 -5.73
N SER A 54 8.06 10.11 -6.97
CA SER A 54 7.80 11.44 -7.54
C SER A 54 6.30 11.75 -7.61
N ARG A 55 5.48 10.80 -8.08
CA ARG A 55 4.02 10.93 -8.10
C ARG A 55 3.45 11.13 -6.70
N LEU A 56 3.91 10.38 -5.70
CA LEU A 56 3.47 10.53 -4.30
C LEU A 56 3.85 11.89 -3.73
N LYS A 57 5.06 12.38 -3.99
CA LYS A 57 5.49 13.73 -3.58
C LYS A 57 4.63 14.83 -4.20
N LYS A 58 4.38 14.75 -5.52
CA LYS A 58 3.50 15.70 -6.22
C LYS A 58 2.08 15.69 -5.63
N ARG A 59 1.53 14.50 -5.38
CA ARG A 59 0.21 14.35 -4.75
C ARG A 59 0.17 14.93 -3.35
N SER A 60 1.17 14.66 -2.50
CA SER A 60 1.26 15.24 -1.15
C SER A 60 1.28 16.77 -1.19
N ARG A 61 2.08 17.37 -2.08
CA ARG A 61 2.12 18.83 -2.27
C ARG A 61 0.77 19.39 -2.72
N SER A 62 0.10 18.71 -3.64
CA SER A 62 -1.24 19.13 -4.11
C SER A 62 -2.26 19.09 -2.98
N LEU A 63 -2.31 17.99 -2.20
CA LEU A 63 -3.24 17.82 -1.08
C LEU A 63 -3.06 18.89 0.01
N LYS A 64 -1.81 19.30 0.30
CA LYS A 64 -1.52 20.38 1.26
C LYS A 64 -2.08 21.75 0.83
N LYS A 65 -2.29 21.97 -0.46
CA LYS A 65 -2.85 23.23 -0.99
C LYS A 65 -4.38 23.25 -0.98
N MET A 66 -5.03 22.12 -0.74
CA MET A 66 -6.49 22.04 -0.72
C MET A 66 -7.04 22.52 0.63
N LYS A 67 -8.02 23.43 0.60
CA LYS A 67 -8.60 24.04 1.81
C LYS A 67 -9.42 23.07 2.67
N ASN A 68 -10.02 22.05 2.06
CA ASN A 68 -10.96 21.12 2.72
C ASN A 68 -10.43 19.67 2.78
N ILE A 69 -9.15 19.48 3.08
CA ILE A 69 -8.58 18.13 3.18
C ILE A 69 -8.67 17.60 4.62
N SER A 70 -9.08 16.34 4.78
CA SER A 70 -9.05 15.71 6.10
C SER A 70 -7.58 15.53 6.58
N PRO A 71 -7.25 15.88 7.84
CA PRO A 71 -5.91 15.67 8.41
C PRO A 71 -5.42 14.22 8.30
N GLN A 72 -6.35 13.25 8.39
CA GLN A 72 -6.04 11.83 8.27
C GLN A 72 -5.49 11.45 6.90
N VAL A 73 -5.91 12.13 5.84
CA VAL A 73 -5.39 11.89 4.49
C VAL A 73 -3.94 12.35 4.38
N LEU A 74 -3.60 13.50 4.99
CA LEU A 74 -2.23 14.01 5.03
C LEU A 74 -1.30 13.09 5.82
N ILE A 75 -1.76 12.60 6.98
CA ILE A 75 -1.00 11.65 7.81
C ILE A 75 -0.70 10.37 7.00
N ARG A 76 -1.70 9.76 6.37
CA ARG A 76 -1.50 8.56 5.54
C ARG A 76 -0.56 8.80 4.36
N MET A 77 -0.64 9.97 3.72
CA MET A 77 0.25 10.33 2.61
C MET A 77 1.70 10.53 3.08
N ASN A 78 1.91 11.13 4.25
CA ASN A 78 3.23 11.28 4.84
C ASN A 78 3.80 9.92 5.28
N GLN A 79 3.00 9.04 5.87
CA GLN A 79 3.40 7.66 6.19
C GLN A 79 3.87 6.92 4.93
N LYS A 80 3.13 7.01 3.81
CA LYS A 80 3.54 6.41 2.53
C LYS A 80 4.84 6.97 1.96
N LEU A 81 5.17 8.24 2.27
CA LEU A 81 6.43 8.86 1.83
C LEU A 81 7.61 8.56 2.75
N GLY A 82 7.35 8.32 4.04
CA GLY A 82 8.35 7.99 5.06
C GLY A 82 8.67 6.49 5.14
N SER A 83 7.75 5.62 4.71
CA SER A 83 8.02 4.20 4.51
C SER A 83 8.85 4.01 3.23
N SER A 84 10.18 4.15 3.32
CA SER A 84 11.13 3.86 2.24
C SER A 84 12.32 3.10 2.80
#